data_AF-A0A5D0T6A5-F1
#
_entry.id   AF-A0A5D0T6A5-F1
#
_cell.length_a   1.000
_cell.length_b   1.000
_cell.length_c   1.000
_cell.angle_alpha   90.00
_cell.angle_beta   90.00
_cell.angle_gamma   90.00
#
_symmetry.space_group_name_H-M   'P 1'
#
loop_
_entity.id
_entity.type
_entity.pdbx_description
1 polymer ?
#
loop_
_entity_poly.entity_id
_entity_poly.type
_entity_poly.pdbx_seq_one_letter_code
_entity_poly.pdbx_strand_id
1 'polypeptide(L)'
;MNQPTLAELPVWQRIRRYAVPPAMIEAAATARADGDWRACCAAGRIDVDLDLAEVRRAHGARQADLIEADLAALAPDLLRWHLPRVLGGRTSLATHHDWLLSTRAGRIGADDAILVLRAPKTVDGSQRLRLEVRAGAEANPGWPDLPPVFWSTEHVDGLRAAYGGTPRRLPGFEADGSVRPFEAYPTRVDPADPATRAEVFDRLIAAGDPVGAWAAAGVDLDTTPPEGRRRNYLATALVELALPVGLAAELTRLRERYDLDRLVIRHDEQPTAEVRHEPHRVTARLLDYDRQHYHSPVLAGPVYQRPADLELIRHGLLDPAELHPLVREVLFPATPAAPARDRLDLRRDVPVRCRGEWHTLRHADGRLDPTSHPPEEVRREQLLGGLGGQVAGCLSAVAAWRGSTDHLPRPLKQLRRDVLLRIQHGGTAALAALLDAGLDPRMGDGRGGTLLHHVRSLDDAALVGRLADAGVPVDAQDRRNRTALHVATSDGGTPEMVRALLEAGADPTVQDENGYDPVEMAGFKVEMYEEDDEEPPGPRLILQILEEWTEQ
;
A
#
# COMPACT_ATOMS: atom_id res chain seq x y z
N MET A 1 -5.71 -9.26 3.58
CA MET A 1 -4.32 -8.84 3.86
C MET A 1 -3.43 -10.06 3.92
N ASN A 2 -2.61 -10.27 2.89
CA ASN A 2 -1.76 -11.44 2.79
C ASN A 2 -0.45 -11.22 3.55
N GLN A 3 -0.01 -12.24 4.27
CA GLN A 3 1.32 -12.32 4.89
C GLN A 3 2.41 -12.39 3.80
N PRO A 4 3.67 -12.00 4.07
CA PRO A 4 4.78 -12.23 3.15
C PRO A 4 5.07 -13.74 3.06
N THR A 5 4.29 -14.45 2.27
CA THR A 5 4.60 -15.82 1.86
C THR A 5 5.77 -15.80 0.88
N LEU A 6 6.44 -16.94 0.66
CA LEU A 6 7.50 -17.06 -0.35
C LEU A 6 7.05 -16.57 -1.74
N ALA A 7 5.78 -16.82 -2.10
CA ALA A 7 5.21 -16.38 -3.37
C ALA A 7 5.02 -14.85 -3.46
N GLU A 8 4.88 -14.18 -2.32
CA GLU A 8 4.62 -12.75 -2.22
C GLU A 8 5.89 -11.91 -2.00
N LEU A 9 7.05 -12.52 -1.70
CA LEU A 9 8.31 -11.77 -1.53
C LEU A 9 8.67 -10.90 -2.73
N PRO A 10 8.49 -11.31 -4.01
CA PRO A 10 8.72 -10.42 -5.14
C PRO A 10 7.77 -9.21 -5.17
N VAL A 11 6.56 -9.33 -4.61
CA VAL A 11 5.63 -8.21 -4.45
C VAL A 11 6.14 -7.26 -3.37
N TRP A 12 6.57 -7.76 -2.21
CA TRP A 12 7.16 -6.96 -1.14
C TRP A 12 8.43 -6.24 -1.57
N GLN A 13 9.30 -6.90 -2.34
CA GLN A 13 10.48 -6.26 -2.93
C GLN A 13 10.09 -5.05 -3.80
N ARG A 14 9.01 -5.16 -4.58
CA ARG A 14 8.47 -4.01 -5.34
C ARG A 14 7.88 -2.95 -4.44
N ILE A 15 7.17 -3.32 -3.38
CA ILE A 15 6.63 -2.37 -2.39
C ILE A 15 7.76 -1.52 -1.80
N ARG A 16 8.88 -2.14 -1.39
CA ARG A 16 10.06 -1.42 -0.86
C ARG A 16 10.78 -0.53 -1.87
N ARG A 17 10.47 -0.69 -3.16
CA ARG A 17 11.00 0.15 -4.24
C ARG A 17 10.11 1.35 -4.53
N TYR A 18 8.78 1.19 -4.52
CA TYR A 18 7.84 2.19 -5.05
C TYR A 18 6.98 2.87 -3.99
N ALA A 19 6.61 2.17 -2.92
CA ALA A 19 5.58 2.66 -2.00
C ALA A 19 6.09 3.72 -1.01
N VAL A 20 7.39 3.69 -0.71
CA VAL A 20 8.11 4.66 0.13
C VAL A 20 9.46 4.95 -0.55
N PRO A 21 9.49 5.79 -1.60
CA PRO A 21 10.71 6.05 -2.35
C PRO A 21 11.72 6.88 -1.54
N PRO A 22 13.03 6.85 -1.87
CA PRO A 22 14.06 7.63 -1.17
C PRO A 22 13.74 9.12 -1.04
N ALA A 23 13.21 9.75 -2.11
CA ALA A 23 12.81 11.15 -2.08
C ALA A 23 11.72 11.47 -1.04
N MET A 24 10.79 10.53 -0.77
CA MET A 24 9.80 10.68 0.29
C MET A 24 10.45 10.64 1.67
N ILE A 25 11.38 9.71 1.88
CA ILE A 25 12.13 9.55 3.13
C ILE A 25 12.98 10.80 3.41
N GLU A 26 13.69 11.31 2.40
CA GLU A 26 14.52 12.50 2.50
C GLU A 26 13.70 13.76 2.81
N ALA A 27 12.59 13.97 2.10
CA ALA A 27 11.69 15.09 2.35
C ALA A 27 11.05 15.00 3.75
N ALA A 28 10.60 13.81 4.16
CA ALA A 28 10.02 13.60 5.47
C ALA A 28 11.07 13.77 6.59
N ALA A 29 12.31 13.29 6.40
CA ALA A 29 13.41 13.48 7.34
C ALA A 29 13.80 14.95 7.49
N THR A 30 13.83 15.70 6.39
CA THR A 30 14.10 17.15 6.41
C THR A 30 13.01 17.88 7.21
N ALA A 31 11.74 17.64 6.88
CA ALA A 31 10.61 18.23 7.59
C ALA A 31 10.59 17.89 9.09
N ARG A 32 10.97 16.66 9.47
CA ARG A 32 11.13 16.27 10.87
C ARG A 32 12.24 17.04 11.58
N ALA A 33 13.39 17.22 10.93
CA ALA A 33 14.51 17.98 11.49
C ALA A 33 14.12 19.45 11.74
N ASP A 34 13.23 20.00 10.90
CA ASP A 34 12.69 21.35 11.05
C ASP A 34 11.53 21.45 12.05
N GLY A 35 11.02 20.32 12.56
CA GLY A 35 9.86 20.27 13.45
C GLY A 35 8.52 20.56 12.76
N ASP A 36 8.47 20.55 11.43
CA ASP A 36 7.25 20.79 10.65
C ASP A 36 6.52 19.48 10.34
N TRP A 37 5.63 19.09 11.27
CA TRP A 37 4.83 17.87 11.12
C TRP A 37 3.86 17.95 9.91
N ARG A 38 3.46 19.13 9.46
CA ARG A 38 2.58 19.29 8.27
C ARG A 38 3.35 19.04 6.99
N ALA A 39 4.55 19.62 6.87
CA ALA A 39 5.46 19.31 5.76
C ALA A 39 5.84 17.82 5.77
N CYS A 40 6.01 17.22 6.95
CA CYS A 40 6.28 15.80 7.08
C CYS A 40 5.10 14.95 6.57
N CYS A 41 3.86 15.29 6.95
CA CYS A 41 2.64 14.65 6.45
C CYS A 41 2.51 14.80 4.92
N ALA A 42 2.78 15.99 4.39
CA ALA A 42 2.74 16.25 2.95
C ALA A 42 3.76 15.39 2.18
N ALA A 43 5.00 15.30 2.70
CA ALA A 43 6.04 14.43 2.13
C ALA A 43 5.60 12.97 2.11
N GLY A 44 5.00 12.50 3.22
CA GLY A 44 4.38 11.19 3.33
C GLY A 44 3.01 11.07 2.66
N ARG A 45 2.56 12.02 1.82
CA ARG A 45 1.26 11.97 1.13
C ARG A 45 0.10 11.66 2.09
N ILE A 46 0.05 12.34 3.22
CA ILE A 46 -1.03 12.30 4.20
C ILE A 46 -1.75 13.65 4.17
N ASP A 47 -3.05 13.62 3.85
CA ASP A 47 -3.93 14.78 3.91
C ASP A 47 -4.31 15.04 5.37
N VAL A 48 -4.03 16.24 5.87
CA VAL A 48 -4.30 16.64 7.25
C VAL A 48 -5.65 17.35 7.30
N ASP A 49 -6.62 16.73 7.95
CA ASP A 49 -7.98 17.22 8.17
C ASP A 49 -8.19 17.48 9.68
N LEU A 50 -7.37 18.37 10.24
CA LEU A 50 -7.46 18.78 11.64
C LEU A 50 -6.91 20.19 11.88
N ASP A 51 -7.55 20.91 12.81
CA ASP A 51 -7.08 22.18 13.36
C ASP A 51 -6.86 22.05 14.87
N LEU A 52 -5.62 22.21 15.33
CA LEU A 52 -5.26 22.15 16.75
C LEU A 52 -5.97 23.22 17.59
N ALA A 53 -6.30 24.37 17.01
CA ALA A 53 -7.07 25.39 17.71
C ALA A 53 -8.51 24.93 17.95
N GLU A 54 -9.11 24.24 16.98
CA GLU A 54 -10.41 23.60 17.13
C GLU A 54 -10.38 22.46 18.14
N VAL A 55 -9.38 21.59 18.08
CA VAL A 55 -9.19 20.51 19.08
C VAL A 55 -9.08 21.11 20.48
N ARG A 56 -8.34 22.21 20.64
CA ARG A 56 -8.21 22.91 21.93
C ARG A 56 -9.54 23.50 22.41
N ARG A 57 -10.37 24.03 21.52
CA ARG A 57 -11.71 24.55 21.87
C ARG A 57 -12.67 23.43 22.25
N ALA A 58 -12.66 22.32 21.51
CA ALA A 58 -13.62 21.22 21.66
C ALA A 58 -13.26 20.25 22.81
N HIS A 59 -11.97 19.90 22.95
CA HIS A 59 -11.48 18.87 23.88
C HIS A 59 -10.56 19.43 24.98
N GLY A 60 -10.27 20.74 24.95
CA GLY A 60 -9.45 21.42 25.94
C GLY A 60 -7.94 21.38 25.64
N ALA A 61 -7.20 22.22 26.37
CA ALA A 61 -5.77 22.44 26.21
C ALA A 61 -4.95 21.15 26.29
N ARG A 62 -5.18 20.35 27.32
CA ARG A 62 -4.44 19.10 27.55
C ARG A 62 -4.58 18.12 26.39
N GLN A 63 -5.77 17.98 25.80
CA GLN A 63 -5.98 17.05 24.69
C GLN A 63 -5.30 17.55 23.42
N ALA A 64 -5.36 18.86 23.16
CA ALA A 64 -4.64 19.46 22.04
C ALA A 64 -3.12 19.28 22.18
N ASP A 65 -2.56 19.49 23.37
CA ASP A 65 -1.12 19.28 23.63
C ASP A 65 -0.70 17.81 23.39
N LEU A 66 -1.56 16.86 23.74
CA LEU A 66 -1.29 15.43 23.51
C LEU A 66 -1.36 15.07 22.02
N ILE A 67 -2.34 15.58 21.28
CA ILE A 67 -2.40 15.40 19.81
C ILE A 67 -1.19 16.05 19.14
N GLU A 68 -0.79 17.24 19.59
CA GLU A 68 0.41 17.92 19.08
C GLU A 68 1.68 17.09 19.34
N ALA A 69 1.81 16.46 20.51
CA ALA A 69 2.91 15.54 20.80
C ALA A 69 2.91 14.31 19.87
N ASP A 70 1.73 13.69 19.63
CA ASP A 70 1.60 12.58 18.70
C ASP A 70 1.99 12.99 17.26
N LEU A 71 1.61 14.20 16.83
CA LEU A 71 1.97 14.76 15.51
C LEU A 71 3.48 15.08 15.41
N ALA A 72 4.08 15.59 16.47
CA ALA A 72 5.52 15.88 16.50
C ALA A 72 6.37 14.61 16.38
N ALA A 73 5.91 13.50 16.97
CA ALA A 73 6.61 12.22 16.91
C ALA A 73 6.38 11.45 15.59
N LEU A 74 5.35 11.81 14.81
CA LEU A 74 4.90 11.10 13.62
C LEU A 74 5.97 11.06 12.51
N ALA A 75 6.29 9.87 12.03
CA ALA A 75 7.04 9.61 10.80
C ALA A 75 6.12 8.97 9.73
N PRO A 76 5.53 9.77 8.82
CA PRO A 76 4.62 9.31 7.77
C PRO A 76 5.23 8.28 6.79
N ASP A 77 6.51 8.45 6.46
CA ASP A 77 7.31 7.50 5.67
C ASP A 77 7.48 6.15 6.39
N LEU A 78 7.77 6.16 7.70
CA LEU A 78 7.86 4.97 8.54
C LEU A 78 6.49 4.29 8.71
N LEU A 79 5.44 5.08 8.95
CA LEU A 79 4.07 4.62 9.04
C LEU A 79 3.68 3.87 7.75
N ARG A 80 3.86 4.49 6.59
CA ARG A 80 3.61 3.86 5.28
C ARG A 80 4.44 2.60 5.04
N TRP A 81 5.65 2.55 5.59
CA TRP A 81 6.51 1.38 5.49
C TRP A 81 5.89 0.15 6.16
N HIS A 82 5.19 0.33 7.28
CA HIS A 82 4.60 -0.76 8.06
C HIS A 82 3.12 -1.00 7.80
N LEU A 83 2.40 -0.05 7.18
CA LEU A 83 0.98 -0.23 6.93
C LEU A 83 0.69 -1.47 6.06
N PRO A 84 -0.37 -2.24 6.40
CA PRO A 84 -0.75 -3.43 5.65
C PRO A 84 -1.05 -3.15 4.17
N ARG A 85 -0.90 -4.19 3.35
CA ARG A 85 -0.99 -4.11 1.89
C ARG A 85 -1.97 -5.13 1.33
N VAL A 86 -2.56 -4.82 0.18
CA VAL A 86 -3.26 -5.80 -0.65
C VAL A 86 -2.23 -6.45 -1.59
N LEU A 87 -2.03 -7.76 -1.45
CA LEU A 87 -1.08 -8.52 -2.27
C LEU A 87 -1.80 -9.25 -3.40
N GLY A 88 -1.30 -10.41 -3.87
CA GLY A 88 -1.81 -11.06 -5.07
C GLY A 88 -1.40 -10.33 -6.35
N GLY A 89 -0.18 -9.81 -6.36
CA GLY A 89 0.37 -9.02 -7.46
C GLY A 89 0.13 -7.50 -7.37
N ARG A 90 -0.73 -7.05 -6.46
CA ARG A 90 -0.91 -5.63 -6.11
C ARG A 90 0.14 -5.16 -5.10
N THR A 91 0.31 -3.85 -4.98
CA THR A 91 1.30 -3.23 -4.05
C THR A 91 0.68 -2.11 -3.20
N SER A 92 -0.63 -1.92 -3.33
CA SER A 92 -1.39 -0.85 -2.70
C SER A 92 -1.57 -1.06 -1.20
N LEU A 93 -1.83 0.03 -0.49
CA LEU A 93 -2.28 -0.02 0.90
C LEU A 93 -3.58 -0.83 1.00
N ALA A 94 -3.74 -1.53 2.12
CA ALA A 94 -5.04 -2.09 2.52
C ALA A 94 -6.06 -0.95 2.61
N THR A 95 -7.29 -1.18 2.16
CA THR A 95 -8.33 -0.16 2.03
C THR A 95 -9.38 -0.28 3.12
N HIS A 96 -10.13 0.78 3.39
CA HIS A 96 -11.23 0.79 4.37
C HIS A 96 -10.78 0.44 5.81
N HIS A 97 -9.57 0.84 6.18
CA HIS A 97 -9.04 0.70 7.52
C HIS A 97 -8.83 2.07 8.15
N ASP A 98 -9.21 2.19 9.41
CA ASP A 98 -8.93 3.35 10.25
C ASP A 98 -8.04 2.89 11.41
N TRP A 99 -6.89 3.53 11.57
CA TRP A 99 -5.93 3.22 12.63
C TRP A 99 -5.86 4.35 13.64
N LEU A 100 -5.95 4.00 14.91
CA LEU A 100 -5.67 4.95 15.98
C LEU A 100 -4.16 5.08 16.16
N LEU A 101 -3.67 6.32 16.18
CA LEU A 101 -2.28 6.67 16.42
C LEU A 101 -2.18 7.40 17.77
N SER A 102 -1.50 6.80 18.74
CA SER A 102 -1.28 7.44 20.05
C SER A 102 -0.04 6.88 20.75
N THR A 103 0.87 7.79 21.12
CA THR A 103 2.04 7.54 21.97
C THR A 103 1.69 7.42 23.45
N ARG A 104 0.46 7.75 23.84
CA ARG A 104 0.04 7.83 25.25
C ARG A 104 0.06 6.45 25.92
N ALA A 105 0.79 6.29 27.01
CA ALA A 105 0.76 5.04 27.79
C ALA A 105 -0.53 4.88 28.63
N GLY A 106 -1.21 5.98 28.95
CA GLY A 106 -2.39 5.98 29.83
C GLY A 106 -3.68 5.53 29.15
N ARG A 107 -4.75 5.40 29.96
CA ARG A 107 -6.11 5.10 29.49
C ARG A 107 -6.60 6.16 28.51
N ILE A 108 -7.31 5.71 27.49
CA ILE A 108 -8.04 6.57 26.55
C ILE A 108 -9.53 6.42 26.85
N GLY A 109 -10.14 7.51 27.30
CA GLY A 109 -11.56 7.59 27.61
C GLY A 109 -12.41 8.02 26.41
N ALA A 110 -13.73 7.93 26.57
CA ALA A 110 -14.69 8.30 25.54
C ALA A 110 -14.62 9.79 25.15
N ASP A 111 -14.24 10.68 26.06
CA ASP A 111 -14.18 12.13 25.80
C ASP A 111 -12.80 12.60 25.31
N ASP A 112 -11.81 11.69 25.25
CA ASP A 112 -10.46 12.03 24.81
C ASP A 112 -10.42 12.32 23.31
N ALA A 113 -9.55 13.24 22.89
CA ALA A 113 -9.27 13.42 21.48
C ALA A 113 -8.27 12.34 21.03
N ILE A 114 -8.60 11.66 19.94
CA ILE A 114 -7.75 10.62 19.33
C ILE A 114 -7.37 11.00 17.90
N LEU A 115 -6.12 10.69 17.53
CA LEU A 115 -5.62 10.87 16.18
C LEU A 115 -5.92 9.60 15.37
N VAL A 116 -6.62 9.77 14.25
CA VAL A 116 -7.07 8.65 13.41
C VAL A 116 -6.49 8.81 12.01
N LEU A 117 -5.86 7.74 11.53
CA LEU A 117 -5.34 7.62 10.17
C LEU A 117 -6.29 6.74 9.35
N ARG A 118 -6.81 7.29 8.25
CA ARG A 118 -7.67 6.55 7.33
C ARG A 118 -6.91 6.09 6.09
N ALA A 119 -7.15 4.85 5.73
CA ALA A 119 -6.64 4.24 4.52
C ALA A 119 -7.30 4.78 3.24
N PRO A 120 -6.71 4.53 2.06
CA PRO A 120 -7.40 4.74 0.80
C PRO A 120 -8.71 3.96 0.71
N LYS A 121 -9.66 4.48 -0.08
CA LYS A 121 -10.93 3.81 -0.35
C LYS A 121 -10.82 2.70 -1.40
N THR A 122 -9.85 2.75 -2.31
CA THR A 122 -9.74 1.77 -3.40
C THR A 122 -8.31 1.27 -3.58
N VAL A 123 -8.18 0.00 -3.96
CA VAL A 123 -6.87 -0.65 -4.10
C VAL A 123 -6.11 -0.15 -5.33
N ASP A 124 -6.83 0.28 -6.36
CA ASP A 124 -6.24 0.73 -7.62
C ASP A 124 -6.21 2.27 -7.76
N GLY A 125 -6.71 3.02 -6.76
CA GLY A 125 -6.77 4.48 -6.75
C GLY A 125 -5.61 5.17 -6.02
N SER A 126 -5.83 6.43 -5.66
CA SER A 126 -4.86 7.26 -4.93
C SER A 126 -4.40 6.55 -3.67
N GLN A 127 -3.08 6.48 -3.48
CA GLN A 127 -2.49 5.88 -2.29
C GLN A 127 -2.32 6.91 -1.15
N ARG A 128 -3.03 8.04 -1.18
CA ARG A 128 -3.05 9.04 -0.10
C ARG A 128 -3.76 8.51 1.15
N LEU A 129 -3.25 8.91 2.30
CA LEU A 129 -3.86 8.66 3.60
C LEU A 129 -4.52 9.95 4.08
N ARG A 130 -5.50 9.85 4.98
CA ARG A 130 -6.06 11.03 5.66
C ARG A 130 -5.81 10.94 7.15
N LEU A 131 -5.48 12.06 7.77
CA LEU A 131 -5.27 12.18 9.20
C LEU A 131 -6.26 13.16 9.78
N GLU A 132 -6.95 12.78 10.84
CA GLU A 132 -7.99 13.59 11.47
C GLU A 132 -8.04 13.36 12.98
N VAL A 133 -8.77 14.22 13.68
CA VAL A 133 -9.06 14.06 15.10
C VAL A 133 -10.51 13.66 15.28
N ARG A 134 -10.74 12.65 16.12
CA ARG A 134 -12.06 12.11 16.50
C ARG A 134 -12.23 12.11 18.01
N ALA A 135 -13.47 12.05 18.48
CA ALA A 135 -13.72 11.76 19.90
C ALA A 135 -13.42 10.29 20.19
N GLY A 136 -12.92 9.98 21.38
CA GLY A 136 -12.64 8.60 21.81
C GLY A 136 -13.90 7.73 21.85
N ALA A 137 -15.08 8.31 22.03
CA ALA A 137 -16.36 7.63 21.93
C ALA A 137 -16.66 7.13 20.51
N GLU A 138 -16.12 7.82 19.49
CA GLU A 138 -16.17 7.41 18.08
C GLU A 138 -15.12 6.35 17.75
N ALA A 139 -14.19 6.04 18.67
CA ALA A 139 -13.38 4.83 18.57
C ALA A 139 -14.32 3.63 18.76
N ASN A 140 -15.02 3.30 17.68
CA ASN A 140 -15.78 2.07 17.57
C ASN A 140 -14.85 0.94 17.99
N PRO A 141 -15.27 0.00 18.86
CA PRO A 141 -14.42 -1.07 19.37
C PRO A 141 -13.56 -1.75 18.30
N GLY A 142 -13.94 -1.76 17.03
CA GLY A 142 -13.22 -2.38 15.91
C GLY A 142 -11.99 -1.67 15.32
N TRP A 143 -11.64 -0.41 15.67
CA TRP A 143 -10.47 0.24 15.06
C TRP A 143 -9.15 -0.25 15.66
N PRO A 144 -8.21 -0.79 14.87
CA PRO A 144 -6.91 -1.22 15.37
C PRO A 144 -6.07 -0.05 15.87
N ASP A 145 -5.68 -0.11 17.14
CA ASP A 145 -4.67 0.78 17.74
C ASP A 145 -3.27 0.35 17.27
N LEU A 146 -2.61 1.19 16.47
CA LEU A 146 -1.32 0.86 15.88
C LEU A 146 -0.18 1.20 16.87
N PRO A 147 0.65 0.23 17.29
CA PRO A 147 1.74 0.50 18.22
C PRO A 147 2.71 1.58 17.72
N PRO A 148 3.15 2.52 18.59
CA PRO A 148 4.05 3.61 18.22
C PRO A 148 5.34 3.17 17.52
N VAL A 149 5.84 1.96 17.80
CA VAL A 149 7.07 1.41 17.18
C VAL A 149 7.01 1.37 15.64
N PHE A 150 5.81 1.39 15.04
CA PHE A 150 5.61 1.31 13.60
C PHE A 150 5.52 2.67 12.89
N TRP A 151 5.43 3.77 13.63
CA TRP A 151 5.16 5.09 13.04
C TRP A 151 5.77 6.29 13.78
N SER A 152 6.20 6.12 15.03
CA SER A 152 6.77 7.18 15.87
C SER A 152 8.28 7.12 15.85
N THR A 153 8.91 8.27 15.62
CA THR A 153 10.38 8.41 15.70
C THR A 153 10.92 8.19 17.11
N GLU A 154 10.13 8.49 18.13
CA GLU A 154 10.53 8.36 19.54
C GLU A 154 10.48 6.92 20.05
N HIS A 155 9.74 6.04 19.37
CA HIS A 155 9.47 4.66 19.82
C HIS A 155 10.00 3.59 18.86
N VAL A 156 10.64 3.98 17.75
CA VAL A 156 11.11 3.03 16.73
C VAL A 156 12.17 2.07 17.25
N ASP A 157 12.88 2.43 18.33
CA ASP A 157 13.83 1.56 19.04
C ASP A 157 13.18 0.26 19.55
N GLY A 158 11.90 0.30 19.89
CA GLY A 158 11.09 -0.86 20.27
C GLY A 158 10.80 -1.84 19.12
N LEU A 159 11.03 -1.46 17.87
CA LEU A 159 10.74 -2.29 16.69
C LEU A 159 11.48 -3.63 16.71
N ARG A 160 12.74 -3.62 17.18
CA ARG A 160 13.54 -4.85 17.35
C ARG A 160 12.84 -5.85 18.26
N ALA A 161 12.31 -5.40 19.39
CA ALA A 161 11.59 -6.24 20.33
C ALA A 161 10.24 -6.69 19.74
N ALA A 162 9.55 -5.81 19.01
CA ALA A 162 8.30 -6.16 18.32
C ALA A 162 8.49 -7.29 17.30
N TYR A 163 9.67 -7.38 16.66
CA TYR A 163 10.03 -8.47 15.75
C TYR A 163 10.59 -9.71 16.47
N GLY A 164 10.47 -9.77 17.81
CA GLY A 164 10.95 -10.88 18.63
C GLY A 164 12.48 -10.87 18.84
N GLY A 165 13.18 -9.80 18.47
CA GLY A 165 14.61 -9.67 18.64
C GLY A 165 15.04 -9.31 20.07
N THR A 166 16.34 -9.43 20.31
CA THR A 166 17.01 -9.05 21.56
C THR A 166 18.09 -8.01 21.26
N PRO A 167 18.64 -7.33 22.28
CA PRO A 167 19.82 -6.48 22.10
C PRO A 167 21.01 -7.21 21.47
N ARG A 168 21.05 -8.55 21.54
CA ARG A 168 22.14 -9.37 20.96
C ARG A 168 21.94 -9.65 19.48
N ARG A 169 20.72 -10.00 19.04
CA ARG A 169 20.44 -10.39 17.65
C ARG A 169 18.94 -10.39 17.31
N LEU A 170 18.63 -10.45 16.03
CA LEU A 170 17.28 -10.68 15.52
C LEU A 170 17.04 -12.19 15.30
N PRO A 171 15.79 -12.67 15.33
CA PRO A 171 15.50 -14.07 14.99
C PRO A 171 15.92 -14.36 13.54
N GLY A 172 16.60 -15.48 13.30
CA GLY A 172 17.11 -15.86 11.97
C GLY A 172 18.34 -15.08 11.52
N PHE A 173 18.97 -14.32 12.41
CA PHE A 173 20.21 -13.60 12.14
C PHE A 173 21.23 -13.84 13.25
N GLU A 174 22.50 -13.79 12.87
CA GLU A 174 23.62 -13.71 13.80
C GLU A 174 23.76 -12.28 14.36
N ALA A 175 24.59 -12.12 15.39
CA ALA A 175 24.79 -10.82 16.05
C ALA A 175 25.41 -9.75 15.13
N ASP A 176 26.14 -10.17 14.09
CA ASP A 176 26.71 -9.30 13.07
C ASP A 176 25.71 -8.93 11.95
N GLY A 177 24.47 -9.46 12.02
CA GLY A 177 23.42 -9.23 11.03
C GLY A 177 23.47 -10.19 9.84
N SER A 178 24.40 -11.13 9.79
CA SER A 178 24.40 -12.18 8.77
C SER A 178 23.24 -13.16 8.96
N VAL A 179 22.74 -13.72 7.86
CA VAL A 179 21.61 -14.66 7.90
C VAL A 179 22.04 -15.96 8.57
N ARG A 180 21.28 -16.39 9.57
CA ARG A 180 21.49 -17.66 10.25
C ARG A 180 20.78 -18.78 9.46
N PRO A 181 21.45 -19.89 9.13
CA PRO A 181 20.82 -20.99 8.42
C PRO A 181 19.74 -21.66 9.27
N PHE A 182 18.65 -22.08 8.64
CA PHE A 182 17.48 -22.69 9.29
C PHE A 182 17.85 -23.94 10.11
N GLU A 183 18.84 -24.70 9.66
CA GLU A 183 19.38 -25.88 10.34
C GLU A 183 19.98 -25.52 11.71
N ALA A 184 20.49 -24.30 11.88
CA ALA A 184 21.10 -23.81 13.10
C ALA A 184 20.10 -23.21 14.09
N TYR A 185 18.80 -23.18 13.77
CA TYR A 185 17.77 -22.77 14.73
C TYR A 185 17.78 -23.73 15.93
N PRO A 186 17.32 -23.34 17.12
CA PRO A 186 17.21 -24.24 18.26
C PRO A 186 15.90 -25.05 18.23
N THR A 187 15.84 -26.17 18.95
CA THR A 187 14.63 -27.01 19.07
C THR A 187 13.77 -26.63 20.27
N ARG A 188 14.28 -25.79 21.17
CA ARG A 188 13.59 -25.31 22.36
C ARG A 188 13.89 -23.83 22.55
N VAL A 189 12.93 -23.10 23.09
CA VAL A 189 13.09 -21.69 23.42
C VAL A 189 14.14 -21.57 24.51
N ASP A 190 15.14 -20.72 24.29
CA ASP A 190 16.11 -20.33 25.30
C ASP A 190 15.57 -19.10 26.05
N PRO A 191 15.26 -19.19 27.36
CA PRO A 191 14.84 -18.05 28.15
C PRO A 191 15.86 -16.91 28.19
N ALA A 192 17.15 -17.21 28.01
CA ALA A 192 18.22 -16.22 27.98
C ALA A 192 18.38 -15.55 26.60
N ASP A 193 17.80 -16.11 25.55
CA ASP A 193 17.77 -15.54 24.20
C ASP A 193 16.35 -15.60 23.60
N PRO A 194 15.48 -14.62 23.94
CA PRO A 194 14.13 -14.53 23.39
C PRO A 194 14.00 -14.59 21.86
N ALA A 195 15.05 -14.26 21.10
CA ALA A 195 15.05 -14.37 19.64
C ALA A 195 14.82 -15.80 19.16
N THR A 196 15.17 -16.79 19.99
CA THR A 196 14.91 -18.21 19.72
C THR A 196 13.43 -18.55 19.64
N ARG A 197 12.51 -17.74 20.20
CA ARG A 197 11.06 -18.00 20.13
C ARG A 197 10.56 -18.11 18.70
N ALA A 198 10.88 -17.12 17.86
CA ALA A 198 10.46 -17.14 16.45
C ALA A 198 11.17 -18.24 15.64
N GLU A 199 12.41 -18.57 15.99
CA GLU A 199 13.17 -19.65 15.32
C GLU A 199 12.60 -21.04 15.63
N VAL A 200 12.24 -21.28 16.90
CA VAL A 200 11.57 -22.51 17.33
C VAL A 200 10.18 -22.59 16.72
N PHE A 201 9.45 -21.47 16.67
CA PHE A 201 8.18 -21.35 15.96
C PHE A 201 8.32 -21.81 14.49
N ASP A 202 9.27 -21.23 13.75
CA ASP A 202 9.50 -21.58 12.33
C ASP A 202 9.82 -23.07 12.15
N ARG A 203 10.60 -23.64 13.07
CA ARG A 203 10.92 -25.08 13.05
C ARG A 203 9.71 -25.97 13.30
N LEU A 204 8.86 -25.62 14.25
CA LEU A 204 7.66 -26.40 14.57
C LEU A 204 6.62 -26.31 13.46
N ILE A 205 6.44 -25.13 12.83
CA ILE A 205 5.63 -25.00 11.62
C ILE A 205 6.16 -25.89 10.50
N ALA A 206 7.46 -25.87 10.22
CA ALA A 206 8.06 -26.74 9.20
C ALA A 206 7.92 -28.24 9.51
N ALA A 207 7.82 -28.62 10.79
CA ALA A 207 7.56 -29.98 11.24
C ALA A 207 6.08 -30.38 11.21
N GLY A 208 5.17 -29.46 10.87
CA GLY A 208 3.72 -29.69 10.88
C GLY A 208 3.10 -29.69 12.28
N ASP A 209 3.73 -29.03 13.26
CA ASP A 209 3.23 -28.85 14.63
C ASP A 209 2.86 -27.38 14.93
N PRO A 210 1.72 -26.90 14.41
CA PRO A 210 1.28 -25.53 14.66
C PRO A 210 0.91 -25.25 16.11
N VAL A 211 0.38 -26.22 16.85
CA VAL A 211 -0.01 -26.04 18.25
C VAL A 211 1.25 -25.81 19.10
N GLY A 212 2.28 -26.65 18.89
CA GLY A 212 3.58 -26.45 19.52
C GLY A 212 4.24 -25.13 19.11
N ALA A 213 4.12 -24.74 17.84
CA ALA A 213 4.66 -23.46 17.37
C ALA A 213 4.04 -22.28 18.12
N TRP A 214 2.71 -22.18 18.19
CA TRP A 214 2.02 -21.11 18.91
C TRP A 214 2.35 -21.12 20.41
N ALA A 215 2.47 -22.29 21.03
CA ALA A 215 2.92 -22.42 22.41
C ALA A 215 4.35 -21.89 22.62
N ALA A 216 5.27 -22.14 21.67
CA ALA A 216 6.63 -21.58 21.71
C ALA A 216 6.67 -20.05 21.56
N ALA A 217 5.67 -19.46 20.88
CA ALA A 217 5.47 -18.02 20.84
C ALA A 217 4.81 -17.45 22.11
N GLY A 218 4.37 -18.30 23.04
CA GLY A 218 3.73 -17.93 24.30
C GLY A 218 2.21 -17.80 24.20
N VAL A 219 1.59 -18.45 23.21
CA VAL A 219 0.14 -18.42 23.00
C VAL A 219 -0.42 -19.84 22.98
N ASP A 220 -1.33 -20.13 23.90
CA ASP A 220 -2.05 -21.40 23.95
C ASP A 220 -3.14 -21.42 22.86
N LEU A 221 -2.91 -22.17 21.78
CA LEU A 221 -3.84 -22.29 20.67
C LEU A 221 -4.88 -23.40 20.90
N ASP A 222 -6.15 -23.02 20.97
CA ASP A 222 -7.30 -23.92 20.95
C ASP A 222 -7.70 -24.22 19.49
N THR A 223 -7.40 -25.44 19.04
CA THR A 223 -7.76 -25.96 17.72
C THR A 223 -9.07 -26.74 17.73
N THR A 224 -9.83 -26.73 18.83
CA THR A 224 -11.14 -27.36 18.87
C THR A 224 -11.99 -26.78 17.75
N PRO A 225 -12.50 -27.61 16.82
CA PRO A 225 -13.27 -27.10 15.69
C PRO A 225 -14.44 -26.26 16.22
N PRO A 226 -14.61 -25.03 15.72
CA PRO A 226 -15.77 -24.23 16.08
C PRO A 226 -17.07 -24.99 15.71
N GLU A 227 -18.11 -24.85 16.54
CA GLU A 227 -19.37 -25.60 16.43
C GLU A 227 -20.30 -25.07 15.31
N GLY A 228 -19.83 -24.10 14.52
CA GLY A 228 -20.64 -23.39 13.53
C GLY A 228 -20.93 -24.22 12.28
N ARG A 229 -21.94 -23.77 11.52
CA ARG A 229 -22.41 -24.46 10.29
C ARG A 229 -21.49 -24.26 9.08
N ARG A 230 -20.54 -23.31 9.12
CA ARG A 230 -19.68 -22.94 7.99
C ARG A 230 -18.23 -22.81 8.44
N ARG A 231 -17.41 -23.78 8.04
CA ARG A 231 -15.97 -23.78 8.29
C ARG A 231 -15.29 -22.55 7.69
N ASN A 232 -14.51 -21.86 8.51
CA ASN A 232 -13.62 -20.80 8.05
C ASN A 232 -12.26 -21.36 7.59
N TYR A 233 -12.11 -21.59 6.29
CA TYR A 233 -10.86 -22.12 5.73
C TYR A 233 -9.66 -21.16 5.88
N LEU A 234 -9.90 -19.86 6.09
CA LEU A 234 -8.84 -18.88 6.34
C LEU A 234 -8.24 -19.03 7.74
N ALA A 235 -9.00 -19.57 8.71
CA ALA A 235 -8.50 -19.80 10.06
C ALA A 235 -7.32 -20.81 10.06
N THR A 236 -7.36 -21.82 9.19
CA THR A 236 -6.24 -22.76 9.01
C THR A 236 -5.01 -22.07 8.44
N ALA A 237 -5.17 -21.17 7.45
CA ALA A 237 -4.07 -20.43 6.87
C ALA A 237 -3.41 -19.47 7.89
N LEU A 238 -4.20 -18.83 8.76
CA LEU A 238 -3.67 -17.95 9.80
C LEU A 238 -2.65 -18.66 10.70
N VAL A 239 -2.95 -19.90 11.10
CA VAL A 239 -2.14 -20.68 12.04
C VAL A 239 -0.72 -20.91 11.52
N GLU A 240 -0.55 -21.08 10.21
CA GLU A 240 0.74 -21.30 9.56
C GLU A 240 1.46 -19.99 9.19
N LEU A 241 0.69 -18.94 8.87
CA LEU A 241 1.23 -17.71 8.28
C LEU A 241 1.50 -16.59 9.29
N ALA A 242 0.86 -16.60 10.46
CA ALA A 242 1.08 -15.59 11.50
C ALA A 242 2.36 -15.86 12.29
N LEU A 243 2.91 -14.81 12.91
CA LEU A 243 4.00 -14.91 13.88
C LEU A 243 3.59 -14.18 15.18
N PRO A 244 2.99 -14.88 16.16
CA PRO A 244 2.34 -14.24 17.31
C PRO A 244 3.31 -13.90 18.46
N VAL A 245 4.60 -13.68 18.19
CA VAL A 245 5.61 -13.47 19.25
C VAL A 245 5.44 -12.15 20.01
N GLY A 246 4.87 -11.12 19.35
CA GLY A 246 4.58 -9.81 19.96
C GLY A 246 3.21 -9.71 20.63
N LEU A 247 2.36 -10.73 20.50
CA LEU A 247 0.93 -10.66 20.85
C LEU A 247 0.70 -10.37 22.33
N ALA A 248 1.46 -11.01 23.22
CA ALA A 248 1.28 -10.85 24.67
C ALA A 248 1.60 -9.43 25.16
N ALA A 249 2.67 -8.83 24.63
CA ALA A 249 3.04 -7.46 24.97
C ALA A 249 1.97 -6.48 24.48
N GLU A 250 1.44 -6.71 23.28
CA GLU A 250 0.40 -5.87 22.73
C GLU A 250 -0.92 -5.97 23.50
N LEU A 251 -1.35 -7.19 23.85
CA LEU A 251 -2.53 -7.38 24.68
C LEU A 251 -2.41 -6.70 26.04
N THR A 252 -1.23 -6.73 26.64
CA THR A 252 -0.95 -6.01 27.90
C THR A 252 -1.18 -4.51 27.72
N ARG A 253 -0.60 -3.93 26.66
CA ARG A 253 -0.75 -2.50 26.32
C ARG A 253 -2.22 -2.12 26.10
N LEU A 254 -2.97 -2.91 25.35
CA LEU A 254 -4.37 -2.63 25.05
C LEU A 254 -5.28 -2.83 26.26
N ARG A 255 -4.97 -3.78 27.14
CA ARG A 255 -5.65 -3.97 28.42
C ARG A 255 -5.46 -2.76 29.33
N GLU A 256 -4.24 -2.24 29.43
CA GLU A 256 -3.97 -1.04 30.22
C GLU A 256 -4.65 0.21 29.66
N ARG A 257 -4.71 0.33 28.33
CA ARG A 257 -5.25 1.49 27.62
C ARG A 257 -6.79 1.53 27.58
N TYR A 258 -7.43 0.37 27.38
CA TYR A 258 -8.87 0.27 27.10
C TYR A 258 -9.65 -0.70 27.98
N ASP A 259 -9.01 -1.38 28.94
CA ASP A 259 -9.62 -2.48 29.71
C ASP A 259 -10.04 -3.69 28.85
N LEU A 260 -9.43 -3.86 27.68
CA LEU A 260 -9.75 -4.97 26.78
C LEU A 260 -8.94 -6.22 27.16
N ASP A 261 -9.65 -7.33 27.40
CA ASP A 261 -9.05 -8.65 27.63
C ASP A 261 -9.24 -9.61 26.45
N ARG A 262 -9.98 -9.17 25.42
CA ARG A 262 -10.39 -9.94 24.24
C ARG A 262 -10.29 -9.09 22.99
N LEU A 263 -9.58 -9.61 21.98
CA LEU A 263 -9.50 -9.04 20.64
C LEU A 263 -9.61 -10.12 19.56
N VAL A 264 -9.78 -9.69 18.31
CA VAL A 264 -9.88 -10.52 17.13
C VAL A 264 -8.70 -10.28 16.20
N ILE A 265 -8.14 -11.36 15.67
CA ILE A 265 -7.23 -11.35 14.53
C ILE A 265 -8.08 -11.48 13.26
N ARG A 266 -7.82 -10.59 12.29
CA ARG A 266 -8.40 -10.68 10.95
C ARG A 266 -7.38 -11.23 9.96
N HIS A 267 -7.80 -12.20 9.16
CA HIS A 267 -7.06 -12.65 7.99
C HIS A 267 -7.95 -12.42 6.78
N ASP A 268 -7.44 -11.64 5.83
CA ASP A 268 -8.21 -11.22 4.66
C ASP A 268 -9.56 -10.56 4.96
N GLU A 269 -9.53 -9.61 5.90
CA GLU A 269 -10.69 -8.85 6.41
C GLU A 269 -11.73 -9.68 7.18
N GLN A 270 -11.54 -11.00 7.26
CA GLN A 270 -12.43 -11.88 7.99
C GLN A 270 -11.88 -12.13 9.39
N PRO A 271 -12.72 -12.02 10.44
CA PRO A 271 -12.42 -12.57 11.76
C PRO A 271 -11.99 -14.04 11.64
N THR A 272 -10.81 -14.38 12.17
CA THR A 272 -10.24 -15.73 12.03
C THR A 272 -9.80 -16.35 13.35
N ALA A 273 -9.37 -15.54 14.32
CA ALA A 273 -9.09 -15.99 15.68
C ALA A 273 -9.53 -14.95 16.71
N GLU A 274 -10.06 -15.41 17.83
CA GLU A 274 -10.23 -14.63 19.05
C GLU A 274 -9.00 -14.87 19.94
N VAL A 275 -8.43 -13.81 20.48
CA VAL A 275 -7.28 -13.83 21.35
C VAL A 275 -7.67 -13.24 22.69
N ARG A 276 -7.29 -13.90 23.79
CA ARG A 276 -7.62 -13.48 25.14
C ARG A 276 -6.38 -13.39 26.02
N HIS A 277 -6.33 -12.35 26.84
CA HIS A 277 -5.30 -12.17 27.85
C HIS A 277 -5.81 -12.61 29.22
N GLU A 278 -5.62 -13.87 29.55
CA GLU A 278 -5.91 -14.41 30.88
C GLU A 278 -4.85 -13.94 31.90
N PRO A 279 -5.10 -14.05 33.23
CA PRO A 279 -4.20 -13.51 34.26
C PRO A 279 -2.73 -13.98 34.16
N HIS A 280 -2.47 -15.15 33.59
CA HIS A 280 -1.13 -15.75 33.54
C HIS A 280 -0.74 -16.31 32.17
N ARG A 281 -1.57 -16.11 31.14
CA ARG A 281 -1.33 -16.66 29.80
C ARG A 281 -2.16 -15.94 28.74
N VAL A 282 -1.73 -16.10 27.50
CA VAL A 282 -2.49 -15.69 26.33
C VAL A 282 -3.05 -16.93 25.66
N THR A 283 -4.34 -16.90 25.34
CA THR A 283 -5.02 -17.97 24.60
C THR A 283 -5.50 -17.45 23.26
N ALA A 284 -5.51 -18.30 22.24
CA ALA A 284 -6.09 -18.00 20.94
C ALA A 284 -7.03 -19.13 20.53
N ARG A 285 -8.22 -18.79 20.02
CA ARG A 285 -9.21 -19.76 19.54
C ARG A 285 -9.62 -19.42 18.12
N LEU A 286 -9.65 -20.41 17.24
CA LEU A 286 -10.09 -20.23 15.86
C LEU A 286 -11.60 -19.96 15.80
N LEU A 287 -11.98 -19.03 14.93
CA LEU A 287 -13.37 -18.60 14.74
C LEU A 287 -13.95 -19.15 13.44
N ASP A 288 -15.22 -19.53 13.48
CA ASP A 288 -16.01 -19.79 12.29
C ASP A 288 -16.45 -18.48 11.62
N TYR A 289 -17.05 -18.61 10.44
CA TYR A 289 -17.68 -17.47 9.79
C TYR A 289 -18.92 -17.02 10.58
N ASP A 290 -18.78 -15.95 11.37
CA ASP A 290 -19.86 -15.30 12.10
C ASP A 290 -19.78 -13.78 11.97
N ARG A 291 -20.91 -13.16 11.60
CA ARG A 291 -21.03 -11.70 11.47
C ARG A 291 -20.91 -10.99 12.82
N GLN A 292 -21.20 -11.66 13.93
CA GLN A 292 -21.08 -11.08 15.28
C GLN A 292 -19.65 -10.59 15.58
N HIS A 293 -18.63 -11.26 15.02
CA HIS A 293 -17.23 -10.89 15.22
C HIS A 293 -16.78 -9.67 14.40
N TYR A 294 -17.59 -9.16 13.46
CA TYR A 294 -17.21 -8.00 12.64
C TYR A 294 -17.20 -6.70 13.44
N HIS A 295 -17.90 -6.65 14.58
CA HIS A 295 -17.92 -5.50 15.49
C HIS A 295 -16.97 -5.66 16.69
N SER A 296 -16.22 -6.78 16.76
CA SER A 296 -15.28 -7.03 17.85
C SER A 296 -13.99 -6.22 17.68
N PRO A 297 -13.30 -5.84 18.78
CA PRO A 297 -12.01 -5.18 18.69
C PRO A 297 -10.96 -5.97 17.95
N VAL A 298 -10.19 -5.29 17.10
CA VAL A 298 -9.27 -5.92 16.15
C VAL A 298 -7.83 -5.58 16.51
N LEU A 299 -6.96 -6.59 16.48
CA LEU A 299 -5.52 -6.37 16.60
C LEU A 299 -4.94 -5.76 15.32
N ALA A 300 -4.03 -4.80 15.48
CA ALA A 300 -3.31 -4.23 14.36
C ALA A 300 -2.47 -5.31 13.65
N GLY A 301 -2.64 -5.40 12.32
CA GLY A 301 -1.94 -6.37 11.46
C GLY A 301 -0.45 -6.55 11.75
N PRO A 302 0.34 -5.47 11.80
CA PRO A 302 1.79 -5.55 12.01
C PRO A 302 2.24 -6.28 13.29
N VAL A 303 1.35 -6.47 14.29
CA VAL A 303 1.67 -7.16 15.56
C VAL A 303 1.85 -8.67 15.40
N TYR A 304 1.09 -9.28 14.48
CA TYR A 304 1.08 -10.74 14.27
C TYR A 304 1.51 -11.12 12.86
N GLN A 305 1.86 -10.15 12.02
CA GLN A 305 2.37 -10.37 10.68
C GLN A 305 3.87 -10.67 10.69
N ARG A 306 4.30 -11.58 9.82
CA ARG A 306 5.73 -11.81 9.58
C ARG A 306 6.36 -10.51 9.07
N PRO A 307 7.49 -10.06 9.65
CA PRO A 307 8.17 -8.87 9.17
C PRO A 307 8.69 -9.06 7.73
N ALA A 308 8.07 -8.39 6.75
CA ALA A 308 8.44 -8.52 5.35
C ALA A 308 9.93 -8.19 5.10
N ASP A 309 10.48 -7.24 5.85
CA ASP A 309 11.88 -6.81 5.73
C ASP A 309 12.86 -7.94 6.09
N LEU A 310 12.61 -8.64 7.19
CA LEU A 310 13.47 -9.76 7.62
C LEU A 310 13.38 -10.92 6.63
N GLU A 311 12.18 -11.22 6.13
CA GLU A 311 11.99 -12.27 5.12
C GLU A 311 12.68 -11.91 3.79
N LEU A 312 12.58 -10.67 3.32
CA LEU A 312 13.29 -10.23 2.13
C LEU A 312 14.82 -10.38 2.26
N ILE A 313 15.38 -10.01 3.42
CA ILE A 313 16.82 -10.11 3.67
C ILE A 313 17.26 -11.58 3.77
N ARG A 314 16.52 -12.44 4.50
CA ARG A 314 16.80 -13.89 4.60
C ARG A 314 16.87 -14.55 3.22
N HIS A 315 16.05 -14.08 2.27
CA HIS A 315 16.01 -14.59 0.91
C HIS A 315 16.91 -13.83 -0.08
N GLY A 316 17.73 -12.88 0.38
CA GLY A 316 18.66 -12.13 -0.48
C GLY A 316 17.97 -11.21 -1.48
N LEU A 317 16.72 -10.83 -1.23
CA LEU A 317 15.91 -9.95 -2.08
C LEU A 317 16.01 -8.47 -1.68
N LEU A 318 16.60 -8.19 -0.53
CA LEU A 318 16.85 -6.84 -0.03
C LEU A 318 18.17 -6.82 0.74
N ASP A 319 19.04 -5.86 0.47
CA ASP A 319 20.22 -5.62 1.29
C ASP A 319 19.80 -4.85 2.56
N PRO A 320 20.30 -5.16 3.77
CA PRO A 320 19.98 -4.39 4.97
C PRO A 320 20.29 -2.88 4.85
N ALA A 321 21.29 -2.50 4.04
CA ALA A 321 21.62 -1.11 3.75
C ALA A 321 20.51 -0.40 2.95
N GLU A 322 19.60 -1.17 2.33
CA GLU A 322 18.45 -0.68 1.59
C GLU A 322 17.18 -0.48 2.43
N LEU A 323 17.20 -0.83 3.72
CA LEU A 323 16.07 -0.56 4.61
C LEU A 323 15.82 0.94 4.78
N HIS A 324 14.59 1.28 5.20
CA HIS A 324 14.28 2.62 5.70
C HIS A 324 15.30 3.02 6.79
N PRO A 325 15.86 4.25 6.79
CA PRO A 325 16.94 4.63 7.72
C PRO A 325 16.63 4.33 9.20
N LEU A 326 15.44 4.73 9.68
CA LEU A 326 15.00 4.45 11.05
C LEU A 326 14.87 2.95 11.35
N VAL A 327 14.49 2.13 10.37
CA VAL A 327 14.35 0.68 10.51
C VAL A 327 15.73 0.01 10.51
N ARG A 328 16.60 0.42 9.58
CA ARG A 328 18.00 -0.04 9.47
C ARG A 328 18.75 0.18 10.77
N GLU A 329 18.66 1.38 11.34
CA GLU A 329 19.40 1.75 12.55
C GLU A 329 19.02 0.87 13.74
N VAL A 330 17.76 0.45 13.84
CA VAL A 330 17.27 -0.40 14.92
C VAL A 330 17.57 -1.88 14.66
N LEU A 331 17.37 -2.35 13.43
CA LEU A 331 17.47 -3.77 13.08
C LEU A 331 18.91 -4.21 12.73
N PHE A 332 19.67 -3.37 12.04
CA PHE A 332 21.02 -3.65 11.54
C PHE A 332 21.97 -2.45 11.78
N PRO A 333 22.21 -2.05 13.05
CA PRO A 333 22.99 -0.85 13.38
C PRO A 333 24.43 -0.84 12.84
N ALA A 334 25.02 -2.02 12.67
CA ALA A 334 26.37 -2.16 12.11
C ALA A 334 26.44 -1.97 10.59
N THR A 335 25.28 -2.00 9.89
CA THR A 335 25.23 -1.85 8.43
C THR A 335 25.29 -0.37 8.06
N PRO A 336 26.27 0.09 7.27
CA PRO A 336 26.35 1.48 6.85
C PRO A 336 25.15 1.85 5.96
N ALA A 337 24.83 3.15 5.91
CA ALA A 337 23.77 3.62 5.04
C ALA A 337 24.21 3.43 3.58
N ALA A 338 23.35 2.81 2.76
CA ALA A 338 23.58 2.84 1.32
C ALA A 338 23.44 4.30 0.83
N PRO A 339 24.23 4.74 -0.16
CA PRO A 339 23.93 5.99 -0.83
C PRO A 339 22.51 5.91 -1.41
N ALA A 340 21.77 7.01 -1.32
CA ALA A 340 20.46 7.15 -1.95
C ALA A 340 20.61 7.01 -3.47
N ARG A 341 20.61 5.78 -3.96
CA ARG A 341 20.44 5.49 -5.37
C ARG A 341 18.95 5.61 -5.63
N ASP A 342 18.57 6.35 -6.66
CA ASP A 342 17.22 6.22 -7.20
C ASP A 342 17.07 4.75 -7.60
N ARG A 343 16.37 3.95 -6.78
CA ARG A 343 16.20 2.48 -6.95
C ARG A 343 15.42 2.10 -8.22
N LEU A 344 15.15 3.12 -9.01
CA LEU A 344 14.21 3.29 -10.08
C LEU A 344 14.94 3.88 -11.29
N ASP A 345 16.25 3.63 -11.46
CA ASP A 345 16.89 3.91 -12.75
C ASP A 345 16.23 3.02 -13.82
N LEU A 346 15.24 3.63 -14.45
CA LEU A 346 14.48 3.05 -15.54
C LEU A 346 15.28 3.15 -16.84
N ARG A 347 16.45 3.80 -16.86
CA ARG A 347 17.26 3.96 -18.06
C ARG A 347 17.92 2.63 -18.41
N ARG A 348 17.39 1.97 -19.44
CA ARG A 348 17.82 0.63 -19.83
C ARG A 348 17.82 0.46 -21.32
N ASP A 349 18.89 -0.11 -21.83
CA ASP A 349 18.96 -0.62 -23.20
C ASP A 349 18.30 -2.00 -23.25
N VAL A 350 17.32 -2.14 -24.15
CA VAL A 350 16.51 -3.34 -24.32
C VAL A 350 16.69 -3.88 -25.74
N PRO A 351 17.20 -5.11 -25.89
CA PRO A 351 17.36 -5.73 -27.20
C PRO A 351 16.00 -6.13 -27.78
N VAL A 352 15.76 -5.80 -29.05
CA VAL A 352 14.57 -6.19 -29.81
C VAL A 352 14.94 -6.74 -31.18
N ARG A 353 14.14 -7.67 -31.69
CA ARG A 353 14.31 -8.17 -33.06
C ARG A 353 13.71 -7.19 -34.04
N CYS A 354 14.51 -6.69 -34.97
CA CYS A 354 14.08 -5.81 -36.06
C CYS A 354 14.56 -6.40 -37.39
N ARG A 355 13.61 -6.77 -38.28
CA ARG A 355 13.89 -7.32 -39.61
C ARG A 355 14.93 -8.46 -39.63
N GLY A 356 14.96 -9.29 -38.58
CA GLY A 356 15.90 -10.42 -38.45
C GLY A 356 17.19 -10.12 -37.68
N GLU A 357 17.48 -8.87 -37.34
CA GLU A 357 18.67 -8.46 -36.56
C GLU A 357 18.30 -8.03 -35.13
N TRP A 358 19.29 -7.95 -34.25
CA TRP A 358 19.12 -7.43 -32.89
C TRP A 358 19.44 -5.94 -32.87
N HIS A 359 18.43 -5.13 -32.53
CA HIS A 359 18.55 -3.69 -32.32
C HIS A 359 18.36 -3.34 -30.85
N THR A 360 18.75 -2.13 -30.48
CA THR A 360 18.61 -1.60 -29.12
C THR A 360 17.52 -0.53 -29.08
N LEU A 361 16.58 -0.71 -28.15
CA LEU A 361 15.66 0.33 -27.69
C LEU A 361 16.16 0.85 -26.35
N ARG A 362 16.35 2.16 -26.22
CA ARG A 362 16.65 2.77 -24.92
C ARG A 362 15.34 3.18 -24.27
N HIS A 363 15.03 2.60 -23.12
CA HIS A 363 14.03 3.14 -22.22
C HIS A 363 14.65 4.25 -21.39
N ALA A 364 13.96 5.38 -21.22
CA ALA A 364 14.33 6.45 -20.31
C ALA A 364 13.07 7.02 -19.67
N ASP A 365 12.84 6.71 -18.39
CA ASP A 365 11.75 7.28 -17.58
C ASP A 365 10.35 7.20 -18.22
N GLY A 366 10.11 6.14 -19.00
CA GLY A 366 8.83 5.89 -19.67
C GLY A 366 8.78 6.25 -21.16
N ARG A 367 9.87 6.78 -21.72
CA ARG A 367 10.06 6.96 -23.17
C ARG A 367 10.84 5.79 -23.76
N LEU A 368 10.49 5.35 -24.97
CA LEU A 368 11.27 4.38 -25.74
C LEU A 368 11.89 5.02 -26.98
N ASP A 369 13.22 5.03 -27.03
CA ASP A 369 14.00 5.57 -28.14
C ASP A 369 14.65 4.43 -28.96
N PRO A 370 14.35 4.29 -30.26
CA PRO A 370 15.01 3.35 -31.16
C PRO A 370 16.39 3.88 -31.56
N THR A 371 17.37 3.72 -30.68
CA THR A 371 18.73 4.28 -30.82
C THR A 371 19.54 3.63 -31.94
N SER A 372 19.12 2.46 -32.41
CA SER A 372 19.70 1.80 -33.59
C SER A 372 19.24 2.39 -34.94
N HIS A 373 18.32 3.36 -34.94
CA HIS A 373 17.84 4.01 -36.17
C HIS A 373 18.12 5.52 -36.14
N PRO A 374 18.47 6.15 -37.28
CA PRO A 374 18.56 7.60 -37.37
C PRO A 374 17.15 8.23 -37.25
N PRO A 375 17.02 9.45 -36.68
CA PRO A 375 15.71 10.06 -36.42
C PRO A 375 14.83 10.24 -37.67
N GLU A 376 15.45 10.40 -38.84
CA GLU A 376 14.75 10.54 -40.12
C GLU A 376 14.13 9.22 -40.62
N GLU A 377 14.77 8.08 -40.39
CA GLU A 377 14.18 6.76 -40.67
C GLU A 377 12.99 6.52 -39.73
N VAL A 378 13.16 6.83 -38.43
CA VAL A 378 12.08 6.70 -37.44
C VAL A 378 10.87 7.54 -37.84
N ARG A 379 11.06 8.81 -38.23
CA ARG A 379 9.98 9.68 -38.69
C ARG A 379 9.30 9.14 -39.96
N ARG A 380 10.07 8.68 -40.95
CA ARG A 380 9.54 8.10 -42.18
C ARG A 380 8.65 6.89 -41.89
N GLU A 381 9.15 5.97 -41.10
CA GLU A 381 8.44 4.72 -40.78
C GLU A 381 7.21 4.99 -39.88
N GLN A 382 7.28 5.97 -38.97
CA GLN A 382 6.10 6.43 -38.21
C GLN A 382 5.00 7.00 -39.11
N LEU A 383 5.37 7.82 -40.10
CA LEU A 383 4.41 8.37 -41.08
C LEU A 383 3.78 7.25 -41.92
N LEU A 384 4.59 6.29 -42.39
CA LEU A 384 4.08 5.13 -43.13
C LEU A 384 3.13 4.28 -42.28
N GLY A 385 3.47 4.07 -41.00
CA GLY A 385 2.59 3.38 -40.05
C GLY A 385 1.26 4.10 -39.84
N GLY A 386 1.28 5.43 -39.70
CA GLY A 386 0.07 6.26 -39.59
C GLY A 386 -0.84 6.19 -40.82
N LEU A 387 -0.30 5.86 -42.00
CA LEU A 387 -1.04 5.65 -43.24
C LEU A 387 -1.48 4.18 -43.45
N GLY A 388 -1.38 3.33 -42.44
CA GLY A 388 -1.77 1.91 -42.49
C GLY A 388 -0.68 0.96 -42.97
N GLY A 389 0.58 1.42 -43.09
CA GLY A 389 1.72 0.59 -43.39
C GLY A 389 2.09 -0.36 -42.25
N GLN A 390 2.59 -1.56 -42.59
CA GLN A 390 3.08 -2.50 -41.58
C GLN A 390 4.36 -1.99 -40.92
N VAL A 391 4.29 -1.70 -39.62
CA VAL A 391 5.44 -1.31 -38.81
C VAL A 391 6.04 -2.56 -38.16
N ALA A 392 7.34 -2.81 -38.36
CA ALA A 392 8.03 -3.99 -37.83
C ALA A 392 9.18 -3.62 -36.87
N GLY A 393 9.54 -4.55 -36.00
CA GLY A 393 10.73 -4.43 -35.14
C GLY A 393 10.65 -3.31 -34.10
N CYS A 394 11.69 -2.46 -34.02
CA CYS A 394 11.80 -1.39 -33.03
C CYS A 394 10.56 -0.49 -32.97
N LEU A 395 10.04 -0.07 -34.11
CA LEU A 395 8.88 0.82 -34.14
C LEU A 395 7.56 0.12 -33.78
N SER A 396 7.46 -1.19 -34.05
CA SER A 396 6.34 -2.00 -33.56
C SER A 396 6.34 -2.08 -32.03
N ALA A 397 7.53 -2.22 -31.42
CA ALA A 397 7.66 -2.19 -29.97
C ALA A 397 7.33 -0.81 -29.36
N VAL A 398 7.70 0.30 -30.04
CA VAL A 398 7.30 1.66 -29.64
C VAL A 398 5.79 1.87 -29.78
N ALA A 399 5.18 1.38 -30.86
CA ALA A 399 3.72 1.42 -31.02
C ALA A 399 3.03 0.58 -29.94
N ALA A 400 3.55 -0.61 -29.63
CA ALA A 400 3.05 -1.48 -28.56
C ALA A 400 3.24 -0.90 -27.14
N TRP A 401 4.21 -0.01 -26.96
CA TRP A 401 4.41 0.75 -25.72
C TRP A 401 3.34 1.82 -25.53
N ARG A 402 2.86 2.42 -26.63
CA ARG A 402 1.79 3.43 -26.63
C ARG A 402 0.38 2.84 -26.62
N GLY A 403 0.21 1.64 -27.16
CA GLY A 403 -1.10 1.04 -27.39
C GLY A 403 -1.38 -0.22 -26.60
N SER A 404 -2.50 -0.85 -26.94
CA SER A 404 -3.06 -2.05 -26.29
C SER A 404 -2.48 -3.38 -26.79
N THR A 405 -1.59 -3.40 -27.80
CA THR A 405 -1.19 -4.66 -28.45
C THR A 405 -0.45 -5.64 -27.51
N ASP A 406 -0.73 -6.94 -27.65
CA ASP A 406 -0.25 -7.99 -26.73
C ASP A 406 1.26 -8.33 -26.83
N HIS A 407 1.94 -7.82 -27.85
CA HIS A 407 3.29 -8.25 -28.24
C HIS A 407 4.42 -7.34 -27.75
N LEU A 408 4.32 -6.83 -26.52
CA LEU A 408 5.45 -6.17 -25.87
C LEU A 408 6.44 -7.20 -25.27
N PRO A 409 7.75 -7.13 -25.54
CA PRO A 409 8.77 -7.97 -24.90
C PRO A 409 8.70 -7.93 -23.37
N ARG A 410 9.05 -9.03 -22.70
CA ARG A 410 8.99 -9.15 -21.22
C ARG A 410 9.73 -8.01 -20.49
N PRO A 411 10.95 -7.59 -20.88
CA PRO A 411 11.63 -6.48 -20.21
C PRO A 411 10.87 -5.16 -20.31
N LEU A 412 10.26 -4.87 -21.47
CA LEU A 412 9.44 -3.68 -21.67
C LEU A 412 8.11 -3.77 -20.90
N LYS A 413 7.48 -4.95 -20.80
CA LYS A 413 6.31 -5.15 -19.93
C LYS A 413 6.62 -4.83 -18.48
N GLN A 414 7.81 -5.21 -18.00
CA GLN A 414 8.26 -4.89 -16.64
C GLN A 414 8.52 -3.39 -16.46
N LEU A 415 9.27 -2.75 -17.37
CA LEU A 415 9.53 -1.30 -17.31
C LEU A 415 8.24 -0.48 -17.32
N ARG A 416 7.28 -0.83 -18.18
CA ARG A 416 5.97 -0.18 -18.20
C ARG A 416 5.25 -0.31 -16.86
N ARG A 417 5.25 -1.51 -16.27
CA ARG A 417 4.67 -1.73 -14.95
C ARG A 417 5.37 -0.87 -13.89
N ASP A 418 6.69 -0.76 -13.95
CA ASP A 418 7.47 0.04 -13.00
C ASP A 418 7.12 1.53 -13.09
N VAL A 419 6.95 2.09 -14.30
CA VAL A 419 6.46 3.46 -14.51
C VAL A 419 5.06 3.65 -13.91
N LEU A 420 4.13 2.72 -14.20
CA LEU A 420 2.76 2.81 -13.71
C LEU A 420 2.67 2.68 -12.18
N LEU A 421 3.52 1.85 -11.56
CA LEU A 421 3.60 1.76 -10.10
C LEU A 421 4.13 3.05 -9.48
N ARG A 422 5.10 3.73 -10.12
CA ARG A 422 5.58 5.05 -9.68
C ARG A 422 4.47 6.10 -9.72
N ILE A 423 3.64 6.08 -10.77
CA ILE A 423 2.46 6.96 -10.87
C ILE A 423 1.42 6.60 -9.80
N GLN A 424 1.11 5.31 -9.60
CA GLN A 424 0.13 4.88 -8.61
C GLN A 424 0.49 5.31 -7.19
N HIS A 425 1.76 5.13 -6.78
CA HIS A 425 2.22 5.47 -5.42
C HIS A 425 2.55 6.95 -5.24
N GLY A 426 3.04 7.62 -6.27
CA GLY A 426 3.48 9.02 -6.22
C GLY A 426 2.45 10.04 -6.73
N GLY A 427 1.33 9.59 -7.30
CA GLY A 427 0.23 10.41 -7.81
C GLY A 427 0.64 11.46 -8.84
N THR A 428 -0.03 12.60 -8.81
CA THR A 428 0.22 13.75 -9.72
C THR A 428 1.67 14.18 -9.73
N ALA A 429 2.30 14.34 -8.55
CA ALA A 429 3.68 14.82 -8.45
C ALA A 429 4.65 13.87 -9.17
N ALA A 430 4.45 12.55 -9.06
CA ALA A 430 5.27 11.59 -9.77
C ALA A 430 5.00 11.60 -11.29
N LEU A 431 3.75 11.71 -11.72
CA LEU A 431 3.43 11.82 -13.15
C LEU A 431 4.00 13.10 -13.76
N ALA A 432 3.85 14.25 -13.09
CA ALA A 432 4.40 15.52 -13.52
C ALA A 432 5.93 15.45 -13.66
N ALA A 433 6.63 14.92 -12.65
CA ALA A 433 8.07 14.75 -12.70
C ALA A 433 8.53 13.81 -13.83
N LEU A 434 7.76 12.74 -14.11
CA LEU A 434 8.05 11.84 -15.22
C LEU A 434 7.83 12.53 -16.58
N LEU A 435 6.76 13.32 -16.73
CA LEU A 435 6.51 14.12 -17.94
C LEU A 435 7.61 15.17 -18.16
N ASP A 436 8.06 15.84 -17.09
CA ASP A 436 9.18 16.80 -17.14
C ASP A 436 10.51 16.10 -17.51
N ALA A 437 10.68 14.85 -17.08
CA ALA A 437 11.81 13.99 -17.46
C ALA A 437 11.69 13.40 -18.88
N GLY A 438 10.57 13.65 -19.59
CA GLY A 438 10.37 13.25 -20.98
C GLY A 438 9.63 11.94 -21.18
N LEU A 439 8.87 11.44 -20.19
CA LEU A 439 7.89 10.36 -20.36
C LEU A 439 7.06 10.59 -21.62
N ASP A 440 6.89 9.55 -22.44
CA ASP A 440 5.96 9.60 -23.56
C ASP A 440 4.52 9.67 -23.03
N PRO A 441 3.80 10.79 -23.20
CA PRO A 441 2.45 10.96 -22.65
C PRO A 441 1.46 9.97 -23.27
N ARG A 442 1.77 9.44 -24.46
CA ARG A 442 0.96 8.42 -25.13
C ARG A 442 1.28 7.00 -24.67
N MET A 443 2.12 6.80 -23.65
CA MET A 443 2.33 5.49 -23.07
C MET A 443 0.99 4.88 -22.62
N GLY A 444 0.76 3.62 -23.00
CA GLY A 444 -0.45 2.88 -22.69
C GLY A 444 -0.19 1.74 -21.72
N ASP A 445 -1.18 1.39 -20.92
CA ASP A 445 -1.10 0.32 -19.93
C ASP A 445 -1.27 -1.09 -20.54
N GLY A 446 -1.09 -2.11 -19.70
CA GLY A 446 -1.27 -3.50 -20.12
C GLY A 446 -2.72 -3.88 -20.44
N ARG A 447 -3.71 -3.03 -20.12
CA ARG A 447 -5.15 -3.19 -20.40
C ARG A 447 -5.62 -2.36 -21.59
N GLY A 448 -4.72 -1.60 -22.21
CA GLY A 448 -5.02 -0.79 -23.39
C GLY A 448 -5.49 0.63 -23.06
N GLY A 449 -5.53 0.99 -21.78
CA GLY A 449 -5.81 2.36 -21.35
C GLY A 449 -4.60 3.26 -21.56
N THR A 450 -4.85 4.54 -21.78
CA THR A 450 -3.84 5.61 -21.79
C THR A 450 -3.50 6.08 -20.37
N LEU A 451 -2.56 7.03 -20.22
CA LEU A 451 -2.33 7.68 -18.92
C LEU A 451 -3.60 8.34 -18.34
N LEU A 452 -4.54 8.79 -19.16
CA LEU A 452 -5.84 9.32 -18.70
C LEU A 452 -6.71 8.24 -18.04
N HIS A 453 -6.50 6.95 -18.30
CA HIS A 453 -7.22 5.89 -17.57
C HIS A 453 -6.70 5.70 -16.13
N HIS A 454 -5.60 6.35 -15.77
CA HIS A 454 -5.03 6.31 -14.42
C HIS A 454 -5.46 7.50 -13.54
N VAL A 455 -6.48 8.25 -13.96
CA VAL A 455 -7.05 9.41 -13.24
C VAL A 455 -7.42 9.13 -11.78
N ARG A 456 -7.84 7.91 -11.44
CA ARG A 456 -8.13 7.51 -10.05
C ARG A 456 -6.90 7.56 -9.12
N SER A 457 -5.69 7.55 -9.68
CA SER A 457 -4.44 7.70 -8.92
C SER A 457 -3.96 9.16 -8.88
N LEU A 458 -4.62 10.06 -9.61
CA LEU A 458 -4.28 11.48 -9.68
C LEU A 458 -5.15 12.27 -8.69
N ASP A 459 -4.55 13.30 -8.11
CA ASP A 459 -5.18 14.22 -7.14
C ASP A 459 -5.24 15.66 -7.65
N ASP A 460 -4.77 15.91 -8.87
CA ASP A 460 -4.81 17.21 -9.54
C ASP A 460 -5.40 17.05 -10.94
N ALA A 461 -6.58 17.64 -11.12
CA ALA A 461 -7.31 17.68 -12.38
C ALA A 461 -6.55 18.43 -13.48
N ALA A 462 -5.62 19.34 -13.15
CA ALA A 462 -4.85 20.10 -14.14
C ALA A 462 -3.96 19.20 -15.02
N LEU A 463 -3.60 18.00 -14.55
CA LEU A 463 -2.85 17.04 -15.38
C LEU A 463 -3.68 16.48 -16.53
N VAL A 464 -5.02 16.51 -16.46
CA VAL A 464 -5.88 16.08 -17.58
C VAL A 464 -5.64 16.98 -18.79
N GLY A 465 -5.73 18.30 -18.59
CA GLY A 465 -5.45 19.28 -19.64
C GLY A 465 -4.03 19.13 -20.21
N ARG A 466 -3.02 18.97 -19.34
CA ARG A 466 -1.63 18.74 -19.78
C ARG A 466 -1.49 17.49 -20.67
N LEU A 467 -2.16 16.39 -20.33
CA LEU A 467 -2.12 15.16 -21.14
C LEU A 467 -2.87 15.33 -22.46
N ALA A 468 -4.03 15.99 -22.45
CA ALA A 468 -4.80 16.31 -23.65
C ALA A 468 -4.00 17.20 -24.61
N ASP A 469 -3.39 18.28 -24.10
CA ASP A 469 -2.50 19.18 -24.86
C ASP A 469 -1.29 18.46 -25.44
N ALA A 470 -0.81 17.41 -24.75
CA ALA A 470 0.25 16.55 -25.25
C ALA A 470 -0.21 15.53 -26.32
N GLY A 471 -1.49 15.61 -26.73
CA GLY A 471 -2.08 14.80 -27.77
C GLY A 471 -2.38 13.38 -27.34
N VAL A 472 -2.71 13.17 -26.06
CA VAL A 472 -3.31 11.92 -25.57
C VAL A 472 -4.80 11.93 -25.96
N PRO A 473 -5.30 10.91 -26.68
CA PRO A 473 -6.72 10.84 -27.02
C PRO A 473 -7.57 10.67 -25.76
N VAL A 474 -8.49 11.62 -25.55
CA VAL A 474 -9.37 11.68 -24.36
C VAL A 474 -10.37 10.51 -24.36
N ASP A 475 -10.97 10.22 -25.51
CA ASP A 475 -11.92 9.11 -25.69
C ASP A 475 -11.26 7.81 -26.16
N ALA A 476 -9.96 7.63 -25.94
CA ALA A 476 -9.37 6.32 -26.18
C ALA A 476 -10.05 5.27 -25.30
N GLN A 477 -10.33 4.11 -25.89
CA GLN A 477 -11.00 3.01 -25.22
C GLN A 477 -9.99 1.93 -24.81
N ASP A 478 -10.08 1.47 -23.56
CA ASP A 478 -9.34 0.30 -23.08
C ASP A 478 -9.92 -1.02 -23.67
N ARG A 479 -9.35 -2.18 -23.30
CA ARG A 479 -9.85 -3.49 -23.78
C ARG A 479 -11.29 -3.83 -23.40
N ARG A 480 -11.91 -3.07 -22.49
CA ARG A 480 -13.32 -3.18 -22.08
C ARG A 480 -14.17 -2.07 -22.70
N ASN A 481 -13.67 -1.44 -23.76
CA ASN A 481 -14.29 -0.27 -24.41
C ASN A 481 -14.50 0.93 -23.46
N ARG A 482 -13.85 0.97 -22.30
CA ARG A 482 -14.04 2.08 -21.33
C ARG A 482 -13.12 3.23 -21.71
N THR A 483 -13.64 4.45 -21.64
CA THR A 483 -12.86 5.69 -21.73
C THR A 483 -12.34 6.11 -20.34
N ALA A 484 -11.49 7.15 -20.29
CA ALA A 484 -11.06 7.74 -19.02
C ALA A 484 -12.25 8.25 -18.18
N LEU A 485 -13.31 8.75 -18.83
CA LEU A 485 -14.52 9.22 -18.16
C LEU A 485 -15.27 8.08 -17.46
N HIS A 486 -15.40 6.91 -18.09
CA HIS A 486 -15.94 5.71 -17.43
C HIS A 486 -15.15 5.32 -16.18
N VAL A 487 -13.81 5.37 -16.26
CA VAL A 487 -12.95 5.04 -15.11
C VAL A 487 -13.11 6.06 -13.98
N ALA A 488 -13.20 7.35 -14.30
CA ALA A 488 -13.45 8.38 -13.30
C ALA A 488 -14.81 8.19 -12.60
N THR A 489 -15.85 7.83 -13.35
CA THR A 489 -17.19 7.62 -12.81
C THR A 489 -17.30 6.36 -11.95
N SER A 490 -16.77 5.21 -12.39
CA SER A 490 -16.97 3.93 -11.68
C SER A 490 -15.92 3.64 -10.60
N ASP A 491 -14.67 4.06 -10.81
CA ASP A 491 -13.51 3.53 -10.06
C ASP A 491 -12.91 4.56 -9.09
N GLY A 492 -13.72 5.52 -8.62
CA GLY A 492 -13.37 6.47 -7.55
C GLY A 492 -12.64 7.73 -8.01
N GLY A 493 -12.97 8.26 -9.19
CA GLY A 493 -12.57 9.60 -9.60
C GLY A 493 -13.29 10.67 -8.77
N THR A 494 -12.72 11.88 -8.73
CA THR A 494 -13.35 13.02 -8.07
C THR A 494 -14.25 13.80 -9.04
N PRO A 495 -15.26 14.54 -8.54
CA PRO A 495 -16.06 15.44 -9.37
C PRO A 495 -15.22 16.40 -10.21
N GLU A 496 -14.11 16.90 -9.67
CA GLU A 496 -13.18 17.80 -10.37
C GLU A 496 -12.47 17.09 -11.52
N MET A 497 -12.12 15.82 -11.35
CA MET A 497 -11.51 15.00 -12.39
C MET A 497 -12.48 14.73 -13.54
N VAL A 498 -13.76 14.49 -13.23
CA VAL A 498 -14.83 14.34 -14.21
C VAL A 498 -15.02 15.63 -15.01
N ARG A 499 -15.12 16.78 -14.33
CA ARG A 499 -15.19 18.10 -15.00
C ARG A 499 -14.00 18.33 -15.92
N ALA A 500 -12.79 18.06 -15.46
CA ALA A 500 -11.59 18.27 -16.27
C ALA A 500 -11.53 17.37 -17.51
N LEU A 501 -12.04 16.14 -17.44
CA LEU A 501 -12.16 15.27 -18.62
C LEU A 501 -13.16 15.82 -19.62
N LEU A 502 -14.33 16.29 -19.16
CA LEU A 502 -15.35 16.92 -20.01
C LEU A 502 -14.83 18.21 -20.66
N GLU A 503 -14.16 19.07 -19.89
CA GLU A 503 -13.51 20.29 -20.38
C GLU A 503 -12.38 20.00 -21.39
N ALA A 504 -11.70 18.87 -21.25
CA ALA A 504 -10.72 18.37 -22.23
C ALA A 504 -11.37 17.75 -23.48
N GLY A 505 -12.70 17.71 -23.56
CA GLY A 505 -13.47 17.22 -24.71
C GLY A 505 -13.84 15.75 -24.66
N ALA A 506 -13.92 15.13 -23.46
CA ALA A 506 -14.44 13.77 -23.33
C ALA A 506 -15.91 13.69 -23.75
N ASP A 507 -16.25 12.66 -24.53
CA ASP A 507 -17.62 12.39 -24.97
C ASP A 507 -18.35 11.50 -23.93
N PRO A 508 -19.37 12.02 -23.22
CA PRO A 508 -20.14 11.27 -22.24
C PRO A 508 -21.16 10.29 -22.87
N THR A 509 -21.16 10.10 -24.18
CA THR A 509 -22.06 9.18 -24.90
C THR A 509 -21.38 7.90 -25.39
N VAL A 510 -20.04 7.80 -25.23
CA VAL A 510 -19.30 6.60 -25.62
C VAL A 510 -19.73 5.43 -24.74
N GLN A 511 -19.98 4.27 -25.35
CA GLN A 511 -20.41 3.07 -24.63
C GLN A 511 -19.24 2.12 -24.32
N ASP A 512 -19.28 1.51 -23.14
CA ASP A 512 -18.36 0.45 -22.73
C ASP A 512 -18.72 -0.93 -23.34
N GLU A 513 -18.02 -2.00 -22.92
CA GLU A 513 -18.26 -3.37 -23.41
C GLU A 513 -19.65 -3.92 -23.06
N ASN A 514 -20.31 -3.34 -22.06
CA ASN A 514 -21.64 -3.70 -21.61
C ASN A 514 -22.73 -2.82 -22.22
N GLY A 515 -22.34 -1.82 -23.02
CA GLY A 515 -23.25 -0.87 -23.65
C GLY A 515 -23.64 0.31 -22.77
N TYR A 516 -22.99 0.47 -21.60
CA TYR A 516 -23.27 1.60 -20.71
C TYR A 516 -22.43 2.81 -21.08
N ASP A 517 -23.06 3.98 -21.11
CA ASP A 517 -22.34 5.25 -21.12
C ASP A 517 -21.94 5.69 -19.68
N PRO A 518 -21.08 6.72 -19.52
CA PRO A 518 -20.72 7.24 -18.22
C PRO A 518 -21.90 7.74 -17.35
N VAL A 519 -22.98 8.27 -17.93
CA VAL A 519 -24.17 8.74 -17.19
C VAL A 519 -24.91 7.55 -16.59
N GLU A 520 -25.21 6.54 -17.42
CA GLU A 520 -25.87 5.29 -17.01
C GLU A 520 -25.04 4.58 -15.93
N MET A 521 -23.71 4.57 -16.07
CA MET A 521 -22.79 4.00 -15.09
C MET A 521 -22.79 4.76 -13.75
N ALA A 522 -22.90 6.09 -13.78
CA ALA A 522 -23.05 6.92 -12.58
C ALA A 522 -24.40 6.65 -11.90
N GLY A 523 -25.50 6.56 -12.66
CA GLY A 523 -26.83 6.23 -12.16
C GLY A 523 -26.84 4.88 -11.43
N PHE A 524 -26.29 3.84 -12.06
CA PHE A 524 -26.17 2.52 -11.43
C PHE A 524 -25.37 2.55 -10.11
N LYS A 525 -24.32 3.39 -10.04
CA LYS A 525 -23.55 3.56 -8.80
C LYS A 525 -24.36 4.23 -7.71
N VAL A 526 -25.12 5.28 -8.03
CA VAL A 526 -26.00 5.95 -7.07
C VAL A 526 -27.01 4.96 -6.52
N GLU A 527 -27.72 4.23 -7.38
CA GLU A 527 -28.70 3.21 -6.98
C GLU A 527 -28.08 2.14 -6.06
N MET A 528 -26.88 1.64 -6.40
CA MET A 528 -26.18 0.65 -5.58
C MET A 528 -25.86 1.14 -4.16
N TYR A 529 -25.60 2.44 -3.97
CA TYR A 529 -25.26 3.02 -2.66
C TYR A 529 -26.48 3.55 -1.89
N GLU A 530 -27.62 3.78 -2.54
CA GLU A 530 -28.88 4.12 -1.87
C GLU A 530 -29.44 2.93 -1.06
N GLU A 531 -29.10 1.69 -1.42
CA GLU A 531 -29.53 0.49 -0.69
C GLU A 531 -28.77 0.25 0.64
N ASP A 532 -27.63 0.92 0.85
CA ASP A 532 -26.68 0.66 1.96
C ASP A 532 -26.67 1.75 3.07
N ASP A 533 -27.59 2.73 3.06
CA ASP A 533 -27.72 3.85 4.04
C ASP A 533 -26.46 4.74 4.24
N GLU A 534 -25.37 4.49 3.51
CA GLU A 534 -24.11 5.24 3.53
C GLU A 534 -23.75 5.72 2.12
N GLU A 535 -24.47 6.70 1.60
CA GLU A 535 -24.12 7.25 0.30
C GLU A 535 -22.92 8.22 0.43
N PRO A 536 -21.75 7.93 -0.17
CA PRO A 536 -20.72 8.95 -0.25
C PRO A 536 -21.21 10.07 -1.18
N PRO A 537 -21.06 11.36 -0.87
CA PRO A 537 -21.57 12.47 -1.70
C PRO A 537 -20.96 12.55 -3.13
N GLY A 538 -20.01 11.68 -3.47
CA GLY A 538 -19.27 11.69 -4.74
C GLY A 538 -20.09 11.23 -5.95
N PRO A 539 -20.65 10.00 -5.98
CA PRO A 539 -21.36 9.48 -7.15
C PRO A 539 -22.55 10.34 -7.58
N ARG A 540 -23.35 10.86 -6.63
CA ARG A 540 -24.48 11.75 -6.98
C ARG A 540 -24.01 13.06 -7.60
N LEU A 541 -22.95 13.68 -7.06
CA LEU A 541 -22.40 14.90 -7.66
C LEU A 541 -21.79 14.64 -9.04
N ILE A 542 -21.16 13.48 -9.24
CA ILE A 542 -20.66 13.06 -10.56
C ILE A 542 -21.82 12.90 -11.54
N LEU A 543 -22.90 12.23 -11.15
CA LEU A 543 -24.10 12.08 -11.98
C LEU A 543 -24.66 13.45 -12.40
N GLN A 544 -24.82 14.37 -11.43
CA GLN A 544 -25.29 15.73 -11.70
C GLN A 544 -24.40 16.46 -12.72
N ILE A 545 -23.07 16.37 -12.58
CA ILE A 545 -22.14 16.99 -13.52
C ILE A 545 -22.31 16.42 -14.94
N LEU A 546 -22.52 15.12 -15.07
CA LEU A 546 -22.69 14.46 -16.37
C LEU A 546 -24.04 14.81 -17.01
N GLU A 547 -25.12 14.87 -16.23
CA GLU A 547 -26.44 15.31 -16.69
C GLU A 547 -26.42 16.77 -17.13
N GLU A 548 -25.86 17.67 -16.31
CA GLU A 548 -25.72 19.09 -16.65
C GLU A 548 -24.89 19.34 -17.92
N TRP A 549 -23.93 18.46 -18.22
CA TRP A 549 -23.10 18.57 -19.42
C TRP A 549 -23.80 18.04 -20.68
N THR A 550 -24.60 16.97 -20.57
CA THR A 550 -25.32 16.41 -21.72
C THR A 550 -26.52 17.26 -22.16
N GLU A 551 -27.01 18.14 -21.29
CA GLU A 551 -28.06 19.11 -21.59
C GLU A 551 -27.55 20.39 -22.31
N GLN A 552 -26.24 20.63 -22.36
CA GLN A 552 -25.58 21.77 -23.01
C GLN A 552 -25.25 21.49 -24.48
#